data_AF-A0A1M6QC10-F1
#
_entry.id   AF-A0A1M6QC10-F1
#
_cell.length_a   1.000
_cell.length_b   1.000
_cell.length_c   1.000
_cell.angle_alpha   90.00
_cell.angle_beta   90.00
_cell.angle_gamma   90.00
#
_symmetry.space_group_name_H-M   'P 1'
#
loop_
_entity.id
_entity.type
_entity.pdbx_description
1 polymer ?
#
loop_
_entity_poly.entity_id
_entity_poly.type
_entity_poly.pdbx_seq_one_letter_code
_entity_poly.pdbx_strand_id
1 'polypeptide(L)'
;MAPKYISYLWLGGWLVFYAAVLPYAVPLCLDWLSSPSDWWLICGLLGVLVLAAGVVLSLYQAGRAILRYFSTSIPSSSPPNGRISTKP
;
A
#
# COMPACT_ATOMS: atom_id res chain seq x y z
N MET A 1 8.15 16.47 -16.94
CA MET A 1 7.60 16.35 -15.57
C MET A 1 6.56 15.24 -15.59
N ALA A 2 6.92 14.03 -15.14
CA ALA A 2 5.97 12.92 -15.07
C ALA A 2 4.99 13.21 -13.93
N PRO A 3 3.68 13.27 -14.20
CA PRO A 3 2.74 13.65 -13.19
C PRO A 3 2.66 12.57 -12.11
N LYS A 4 2.86 12.99 -10.86
CA LYS A 4 2.61 12.22 -9.63
C LYS A 4 1.11 11.96 -9.47
N TYR A 5 0.49 11.27 -10.41
CA TYR A 5 -0.85 10.73 -10.21
C TYR A 5 -0.68 9.44 -9.41
N ILE A 6 -0.56 9.57 -8.08
CA ILE A 6 -1.14 8.53 -7.22
C ILE A 6 -2.61 8.51 -7.66
N SER A 7 -2.93 7.52 -8.49
CA SER A 7 -4.16 7.49 -9.26
C SER A 7 -5.31 7.66 -8.28
N TYR A 8 -6.20 8.63 -8.49
CA TYR A 8 -7.36 8.83 -7.61
C TYR A 8 -8.18 7.54 -7.41
N LEU A 9 -8.07 6.59 -8.36
CA LEU A 9 -8.57 5.22 -8.26
C LEU A 9 -7.96 4.41 -7.11
N TRP A 10 -6.66 4.58 -6.83
CA TRP A 10 -5.98 3.93 -5.71
C TRP A 10 -6.46 4.49 -4.37
N LEU A 11 -6.61 5.81 -4.25
CA LEU A 11 -7.17 6.45 -3.06
C LEU A 11 -8.65 6.11 -2.86
N GLY A 12 -9.44 6.10 -3.94
CA GLY A 12 -10.84 5.68 -3.91
C GLY A 12 -10.99 4.22 -3.51
N GLY A 13 -10.17 3.33 -4.06
CA GLY A 13 -10.12 1.92 -3.68
C GLY A 13 -9.73 1.73 -2.21
N TRP A 14 -8.73 2.49 -1.73
CA TRP A 14 -8.38 2.54 -0.30
C TRP A 14 -9.56 2.95 0.56
N LEU A 15 -10.22 4.06 0.21
CA LEU A 15 -11.34 4.59 0.98
C LEU A 15 -12.49 3.59 1.04
N VAL A 16 -12.87 2.99 -0.09
CA VAL A 16 -13.92 1.96 -0.14
C VAL A 16 -13.53 0.72 0.67
N PHE A 17 -12.28 0.29 0.58
CA PHE A 17 -11.79 -0.85 1.34
C PHE A 17 -11.90 -0.62 2.85
N TYR A 18 -11.43 0.53 3.35
CA TYR A 18 -11.47 0.82 4.79
C TYR A 18 -12.85 1.26 5.30
N ALA A 19 -13.62 2.00 4.50
CA ALA A 19 -14.91 2.56 4.91
C ALA A 19 -16.11 1.63 4.71
N ALA A 20 -16.02 0.66 3.78
CA ALA A 20 -17.12 -0.25 3.48
C ALA A 20 -16.72 -1.72 3.62
N VAL A 21 -15.64 -2.14 2.96
CA VAL A 21 -15.26 -3.57 2.94
C VAL A 21 -14.83 -4.06 4.33
N LEU A 22 -13.98 -3.32 5.03
CA LEU A 22 -13.51 -3.67 6.37
C LEU A 22 -14.67 -3.77 7.39
N PRO A 23 -15.53 -2.75 7.57
CA PRO A 23 -16.61 -2.81 8.55
C PRO A 23 -17.70 -3.82 8.19
N TYR A 24 -17.82 -4.23 6.92
CA TYR A 24 -18.75 -5.28 6.51
C TYR A 24 -18.16 -6.68 6.63
N ALA A 25 -16.92 -6.87 6.18
CA ALA A 25 -16.29 -8.19 6.12
C ALA A 25 -15.80 -8.68 7.48
N VAL A 26 -15.36 -7.77 8.38
CA VAL A 26 -14.92 -8.14 9.74
C VAL A 26 -16.04 -8.82 10.55
N PRO A 27 -17.24 -8.22 10.73
CA PRO A 27 -18.30 -8.88 11.48
C PRO A 27 -18.77 -10.17 10.80
N LEU A 28 -18.83 -10.20 9.46
CA LEU A 28 -19.18 -11.42 8.72
C LEU A 28 -18.18 -12.57 8.96
N CYS A 29 -16.88 -12.25 8.98
CA CYS A 29 -15.86 -13.25 9.28
C CYS A 29 -15.93 -13.73 10.73
N LEU A 30 -16.21 -12.82 11.67
CA LEU A 30 -16.40 -13.16 13.09
C LEU A 30 -17.65 -14.03 13.30
N ASP A 31 -18.74 -13.74 12.60
CA ASP A 31 -19.95 -14.57 12.62
C ASP A 31 -19.66 -15.98 12.12
N TRP A 32 -18.89 -16.13 11.03
CA TRP A 32 -18.48 -17.44 10.53
C TRP A 32 -17.52 -18.17 11.48
N LEU A 33 -16.65 -17.46 12.20
CA LEU A 33 -15.80 -18.03 13.25
C LEU A 33 -16.59 -18.48 14.49
N SER A 34 -17.73 -17.84 14.76
CA SER A 34 -18.61 -18.21 15.88
C SER A 34 -19.53 -19.41 15.56
N SER A 35 -19.60 -19.82 14.28
CA SER A 35 -20.44 -20.94 13.86
C SER A 35 -19.89 -22.29 14.34
N PRO A 36 -20.76 -23.21 14.78
CA PRO A 36 -20.38 -24.51 15.33
C PRO A 36 -19.84 -25.52 14.29
N SER A 37 -19.78 -25.13 13.03
CA SER A 37 -19.35 -25.98 11.91
C SER A 37 -17.92 -25.65 11.47
N ASP A 38 -17.05 -26.65 11.46
CA ASP A 38 -15.64 -26.52 11.08
C ASP A 38 -15.44 -25.88 9.70
N TRP A 39 -16.35 -26.14 8.75
CA TRP A 39 -16.30 -25.54 7.42
C TRP A 39 -16.42 -24.01 7.44
N TRP A 40 -17.36 -23.48 8.22
CA TRP A 40 -17.56 -22.03 8.34
C TRP A 40 -16.42 -21.37 9.13
N LEU A 41 -15.86 -22.10 10.10
CA LEU A 41 -14.66 -21.68 10.83
C LEU A 41 -13.46 -21.50 9.88
N ILE A 42 -13.22 -22.47 8.99
CA ILE A 42 -12.17 -22.39 7.96
C ILE A 42 -12.44 -21.20 7.01
N CYS A 43 -13.68 -21.01 6.56
CA CYS A 43 -14.05 -19.89 5.69
C CYS A 43 -13.86 -18.53 6.38
N GLY A 44 -14.25 -18.39 7.64
CA GLY A 44 -14.03 -17.19 8.45
C GLY A 44 -12.55 -16.89 8.60
N LEU A 45 -11.75 -17.91 8.93
CA LEU A 45 -10.30 -17.77 9.13
C LEU A 45 -9.57 -17.39 7.83
N LEU A 46 -9.95 -18.00 6.70
CA LEU A 46 -9.49 -17.60 5.36
C LEU A 46 -9.87 -16.15 5.03
N GLY A 47 -11.10 -15.74 5.34
CA GLY A 47 -11.57 -14.35 5.14
C GLY A 47 -10.73 -13.34 5.93
N VAL A 48 -10.47 -13.61 7.21
CA VAL A 48 -9.59 -12.78 8.04
C VAL A 48 -8.16 -12.75 7.49
N LEU A 49 -7.62 -13.88 7.06
CA LEU A 49 -6.27 -13.96 6.50
C LEU A 49 -6.13 -13.11 5.22
N VAL A 50 -7.14 -13.16 4.34
CA VAL A 50 -7.18 -12.35 3.11
C VAL A 50 -7.27 -10.86 3.45
N LEU A 51 -8.11 -10.47 4.41
CA LEU A 51 -8.19 -9.08 4.88
C LEU A 51 -6.84 -8.61 5.43
N ALA A 52 -6.20 -9.41 6.28
CA ALA A 52 -4.90 -9.10 6.86
C ALA A 52 -3.81 -8.97 5.77
N ALA A 53 -3.76 -9.91 4.82
CA ALA A 53 -2.83 -9.85 3.69
C ALA A 53 -3.06 -8.60 2.84
N GLY A 54 -4.33 -8.23 2.59
CA GLY A 54 -4.70 -7.00 1.90
C GLY A 54 -4.17 -5.76 2.61
N VAL A 55 -4.36 -5.65 3.93
CA VAL A 55 -3.84 -4.53 4.74
C VAL A 55 -2.31 -4.47 4.71
N VAL A 56 -1.62 -5.61 4.85
CA VAL A 56 -0.15 -5.67 4.81
C VAL A 56 0.41 -5.25 3.46
N LEU A 57 -0.15 -5.75 2.36
CA LEU A 57 0.23 -5.35 1.00
C LEU A 57 0.00 -3.86 0.78
N SER A 58 -1.10 -3.34 1.31
CA SER A 58 -1.48 -1.93 1.24
C SER A 58 -0.45 -1.03 1.93
N LEU A 59 -0.08 -1.37 3.17
CA LEU A 59 0.97 -0.70 3.94
C LEU A 59 2.34 -0.83 3.26
N TYR A 60 2.67 -1.99 2.69
CA TYR A 60 3.92 -2.20 1.97
C TYR A 60 4.03 -1.30 0.73
N GLN A 61 2.94 -1.15 -0.03
CA GLN A 61 2.89 -0.23 -1.18
C GLN A 61 3.05 1.22 -0.74
N ALA A 62 2.35 1.65 0.31
CA ALA A 62 2.47 2.98 0.88
C ALA A 62 3.91 3.25 1.38
N GLY A 63 4.50 2.30 2.11
CA GLY A 63 5.88 2.38 2.58
C GLY A 63 6.90 2.49 1.45
N ARG A 64 6.78 1.68 0.39
CA ARG A 64 7.65 1.80 -0.80
C ARG A 64 7.49 3.15 -1.51
N ALA A 65 6.27 3.67 -1.59
CA ALA A 65 6.03 4.99 -2.19
C ALA A 65 6.70 6.10 -1.36
N ILE A 66 6.61 6.03 -0.03
CA ILE A 66 7.25 6.96 0.89
C ILE A 66 8.78 6.85 0.81
N LEU A 67 9.35 5.65 0.85
CA LEU A 67 10.80 5.46 0.70
C LEU A 67 11.32 6.06 -0.61
N ARG A 68 10.63 5.82 -1.74
CA ARG A 68 10.99 6.41 -3.04
C ARG A 68 10.91 7.93 -3.03
N TYR A 69 9.91 8.50 -2.35
CA TYR A 69 9.79 9.94 -2.18
C TYR A 69 11.02 10.50 -1.44
N PHE A 70 11.40 9.88 -0.32
CA PHE A 70 12.55 10.33 0.48
C PHE A 70 13.89 10.11 -0.24
N SER A 71 14.08 8.99 -0.94
CA SER A 71 15.30 8.75 -1.73
C SER A 71 15.46 9.71 -2.90
N THR A 72 14.36 10.22 -3.47
CA THR A 72 14.40 11.22 -4.56
C THR A 72 14.66 12.63 -4.02
N SER A 73 14.31 12.92 -2.78
CA SER A 73 14.50 14.24 -2.14
C SER A 73 15.87 14.44 -1.48
N ILE A 74 16.77 13.45 -1.51
CA ILE A 74 18.18 13.67 -1.18
C ILE A 74 18.84 14.16 -2.49
N PRO A 75 19.15 15.45 -2.65
CA PRO A 75 19.96 15.88 -3.76
C PRO A 75 21.36 15.32 -3.50
N SER A 76 21.79 14.34 -4.29
CA SER A 76 23.21 14.07 -4.43
C SER A 76 23.83 15.35 -4.98
N SER A 77 24.44 16.13 -4.10
CA SER A 77 25.31 17.25 -4.44
C SER A 77 26.53 16.71 -5.19
N SER A 78 26.36 16.41 -6.48
CA SER A 78 27.50 16.30 -7.40
C SER A 78 27.75 17.72 -7.91
N PRO A 79 28.86 18.40 -7.51
CA PRO A 79 29.21 19.66 -8.17
C PRO A 79 29.48 19.38 -9.66
N PRO A 80 29.03 20.24 -10.58
CA PRO A 80 29.26 20.05 -12.00
C PRO A 80 30.77 20.08 -12.24
N ASN A 81 31.29 19.02 -12.85
CA ASN A 81 32.66 18.91 -13.30
C ASN A 81 32.88 19.98 -14.39
N GLY A 82 33.21 21.20 -13.95
CA GLY A 82 33.58 22.34 -14.76
C GLY A 82 34.89 22.05 -15.45
N ARG A 83 34.80 21.34 -16.58
CA ARG A 83 35.88 21.11 -17.53
C ARG A 83 36.30 22.45 -18.11
N ILE A 84 37.16 23.18 -17.39
CA ILE A 84 37.87 24.35 -17.89
C ILE A 84 38.82 23.85 -18.96
N SER A 85 38.35 23.90 -20.21
CA SER A 85 39.15 23.69 -21.41
C SER A 85 39.80 25.02 -21.78
N THR A 86 40.88 25.39 -21.10
CA THR A 86 41.83 26.38 -21.59
C THR A 86 42.62 25.75 -22.74
N LYS A 87 42.33 26.15 -23.98
CA LYS A 87 43.22 25.89 -25.12
C LYS A 87 44.32 26.97 -25.15
N PRO A 88 45.55 26.58 -25.58
CA PRO A 88 46.71 27.47 -25.66
C PRO A 88 46.62 28.47 -26.81
#